data_AF-A0A8J7TQI3-F1
#
_entry.id   AF-A0A8J7TQI3-F1
#
_cell.length_a   1.000
_cell.length_b   1.000
_cell.length_c   1.000
_cell.angle_alpha   90.00
_cell.angle_beta   90.00
_cell.angle_gamma   90.00
#
_symmetry.space_group_name_H-M   'P 1'
#
loop_
_entity.id
_entity.type
_entity.pdbx_description
1 polymer ?
#
loop_
_entity_poly.entity_id
_entity_poly.type
_entity_poly.pdbx_seq_one_letter_code
_entity_poly.pdbx_strand_id
1 'polypeptide(L)'
;MDELKIERLGGLAGIGGPSSRIASRGRIGLSELSPRDRSVVENLFHAHAKGAKIAAPPLLRDGFRYRIARIVDGQAATIEVPESAVPQTLIDCVKDELI
;
A
#
# COMPACT_ATOMS: atom_id res chain seq x y z
N MET A 1 7.20 -1.48 17.79
CA MET A 1 6.93 -0.23 17.03
C MET A 1 6.08 -0.64 15.87
N ASP A 2 4.86 -0.11 15.82
CA ASP A 2 3.87 -0.49 14.82
C ASP A 2 4.05 0.41 13.60
N GLU A 3 4.47 -0.17 12.48
CA GLU A 3 4.83 0.56 11.26
C GLU A 3 4.07 -0.02 10.05
N LEU A 4 3.69 0.87 9.13
CA LEU A 4 3.29 0.53 7.78
C LEU A 4 4.43 0.85 6.81
N LYS A 5 4.76 -0.12 5.95
CA LYS A 5 5.60 0.06 4.77
C LYS A 5 4.71 0.01 3.55
N ILE A 6 4.88 0.99 2.67
CA ILE A 6 4.05 1.16 1.49
C ILE A 6 4.95 1.13 0.27
N GLU A 7 4.62 0.30 -0.71
CA GLU A 7 5.25 0.29 -2.02
C GLU A 7 4.19 0.55 -3.08
N ARG A 8 4.45 1.50 -4.00
CA ARG A 8 3.63 1.70 -5.19
C ARG A 8 4.22 0.87 -6.34
N LEU A 9 3.35 0.12 -7.00
CA LEU A 9 3.67 -0.84 -8.06
C LEU A 9 2.88 -0.50 -9.33
N GLY A 10 3.54 -0.58 -10.49
CA GLY A 10 2.90 -0.38 -11.79
C GLY A 10 2.83 1.10 -12.20
N GLY A 11 1.83 1.44 -13.02
CA GLY A 11 1.69 2.75 -13.67
C GLY A 11 2.48 2.93 -14.97
N LEU A 12 2.30 4.08 -15.61
CA LEU A 12 3.03 4.47 -16.82
C LEU A 12 4.55 4.41 -16.54
N ALA A 13 5.28 3.61 -17.33
CA ALA A 13 6.73 3.33 -17.23
C ALA A 13 7.21 2.18 -16.32
N GLY A 14 6.32 1.38 -15.71
CA GLY A 14 6.74 0.13 -15.05
C GLY A 14 7.51 0.30 -13.73
N ILE A 15 7.22 1.38 -13.00
CA ILE A 15 7.84 1.69 -11.70
C ILE A 15 7.61 0.52 -10.71
N GLY A 16 8.66 0.16 -9.97
CA GLY A 16 8.66 -0.98 -9.05
C GLY A 16 8.69 -2.36 -9.74
N GLY A 17 8.82 -2.42 -11.06
CA GLY A 17 8.99 -3.68 -11.82
C GLY A 17 10.45 -4.21 -11.79
N PRO A 18 10.68 -5.48 -12.21
CA PRO A 18 11.99 -6.15 -12.12
C PRO A 18 13.16 -5.45 -12.84
N SER A 19 12.87 -4.59 -13.82
CA SER A 19 13.87 -3.83 -14.59
C SER A 19 13.77 -2.32 -14.36
N SER A 20 12.98 -1.88 -13.39
CA SER A 20 12.85 -0.46 -13.06
C SER A 20 14.09 0.02 -12.31
N ARG A 21 14.59 1.21 -12.65
CA ARG A 21 15.59 1.95 -11.84
C ARG A 21 14.95 2.89 -10.84
N ILE A 22 13.62 2.83 -10.71
CA ILE A 22 12.84 3.66 -9.80
C ILE A 22 12.00 2.74 -8.92
N ALA A 23 12.12 2.91 -7.61
CA ALA A 23 11.22 2.35 -6.62
C ALA A 23 10.37 3.47 -6.02
N SER A 24 9.11 3.20 -5.71
CA SER A 24 8.23 4.14 -5.00
C SER A 24 7.93 3.56 -3.63
N ARG A 25 8.51 4.11 -2.58
CA ARG A 25 8.38 3.57 -1.21
C ARG A 25 8.07 4.66 -0.17
N GLY A 26 7.34 4.27 0.87
CA GLY A 26 7.01 5.09 2.02
C GLY A 26 6.99 4.27 3.31
N ARG A 27 7.17 4.94 4.45
CA ARG A 27 7.02 4.37 5.79
C ARG A 27 6.30 5.36 6.69
N ILE A 28 5.32 4.88 7.44
CA ILE A 28 4.56 5.68 8.39
C ILE A 28 4.20 4.85 9.61
N GLY A 29 4.36 5.40 10.80
CA GLY A 29 3.93 4.78 12.05
C GLY A 29 2.41 4.72 12.15
N LEU A 30 1.86 3.65 12.73
CA LEU A 30 0.41 3.56 12.96
C LEU A 30 -0.10 4.69 13.87
N SER A 31 0.77 5.24 14.72
CA SER A 31 0.48 6.38 15.59
C SER A 31 0.44 7.73 14.86
N GLU A 32 1.01 7.82 13.66
CA GLU A 32 1.00 9.04 12.83
C GLU A 32 -0.25 9.15 11.95
N LEU A 33 -1.03 8.06 11.86
CA LEU A 33 -2.29 8.04 11.12
C LEU A 33 -3.41 8.67 11.93
N SER A 34 -4.31 9.36 11.22
CA SER A 34 -5.59 9.76 11.81
C SER A 34 -6.39 8.51 12.22
N PRO A 35 -7.28 8.61 13.24
CA PRO A 35 -8.14 7.48 13.63
C PRO A 35 -8.98 6.93 12.47
N ARG A 36 -9.36 7.81 11.53
CA ARG A 36 -10.08 7.45 10.31
C ARG A 36 -9.21 6.60 9.38
N ASP A 37 -7.99 7.07 9.06
CA ASP A 37 -7.09 6.35 8.16
C ASP A 37 -6.66 5.01 8.75
N ARG A 38 -6.41 4.99 10.07
CA ARG A 38 -6.10 3.76 10.80
C ARG A 38 -7.23 2.74 10.66
N SER A 39 -8.49 3.16 10.84
CA SER A 39 -9.65 2.28 10.68
C SER A 39 -9.78 1.73 9.25
N VAL A 40 -9.53 2.56 8.23
CA VAL A 40 -9.54 2.10 6.83
C VAL A 40 -8.47 1.03 6.61
N VAL A 41 -7.23 1.26 7.07
CA VAL A 41 -6.13 0.28 6.93
C VAL A 41 -6.48 -1.02 7.65
N GLU A 42 -6.96 -0.95 8.90
CA GLU A 42 -7.38 -2.13 9.66
C GLU A 42 -8.47 -2.93 8.94
N ASN A 43 -9.46 -2.25 8.33
CA ASN A 43 -10.49 -2.89 7.53
C ASN A 43 -9.95 -3.57 6.27
N LEU A 44 -8.95 -2.99 5.59
CA LEU A 44 -8.31 -3.63 4.43
C LEU A 44 -7.62 -4.94 4.83
N PHE A 45 -6.86 -4.93 5.92
CA PHE A 45 -6.20 -6.14 6.43
C PHE A 45 -7.22 -7.19 6.89
N HIS A 46 -8.31 -6.78 7.55
CA HIS A 46 -9.39 -7.67 7.97
C HIS A 46 -10.09 -8.29 6.76
N ALA A 47 -10.45 -7.49 5.75
CA ALA A 47 -11.08 -7.98 4.53
C ALA A 47 -10.18 -9.01 3.81
N HIS A 48 -8.87 -8.73 3.73
CA HIS A 48 -7.90 -9.65 3.15
C HIS A 48 -7.80 -10.97 3.94
N ALA A 49 -7.75 -10.91 5.27
CA ALA A 49 -7.72 -12.10 6.13
C ALA A 49 -8.97 -12.98 5.98
N LYS A 50 -10.11 -12.39 5.63
CA LYS A 50 -11.37 -13.11 5.33
C LYS A 50 -11.45 -13.67 3.90
N GLY A 51 -10.37 -13.53 3.12
CA GLY A 51 -10.36 -13.95 1.72
C GLY A 51 -11.24 -13.08 0.81
N ALA A 52 -11.70 -11.93 1.29
CA ALA A 52 -12.44 -11.01 0.45
C ALA A 52 -11.51 -10.49 -0.64
N LYS A 53 -11.89 -10.70 -1.90
CA LYS A 53 -11.25 -9.98 -2.99
C LYS A 53 -11.60 -8.52 -2.80
N ILE A 54 -10.61 -7.70 -2.43
CA ILE A 54 -10.71 -6.24 -2.52
C ILE A 54 -10.77 -5.97 -4.03
N ALA A 55 -11.98 -6.03 -4.57
CA ALA A 55 -12.24 -6.02 -6.00
C ALA A 55 -11.82 -4.65 -6.54
N ALA A 56 -10.65 -4.60 -7.17
CA ALA A 56 -10.37 -3.56 -8.12
C ALA A 56 -11.32 -3.76 -9.32
N PRO A 57 -11.98 -2.71 -9.85
CA PRO A 57 -12.65 -2.81 -11.14
C PRO A 57 -11.66 -3.36 -12.19
N PRO A 58 -12.13 -4.06 -13.24
CA PRO A 58 -11.27 -4.61 -14.28
C PRO A 58 -10.31 -3.53 -14.79
N LEU A 59 -9.02 -3.89 -14.71
CA LEU A 59 -7.85 -3.05 -14.95
C LEU A 59 -8.07 -2.00 -16.05
N LEU A 60 -8.07 -0.71 -15.66
CA LEU A 60 -7.33 0.24 -16.48
C LEU A 60 -5.89 -0.24 -16.42
N ARG A 61 -5.38 -0.69 -17.56
CA ARG A 61 -4.07 -1.34 -17.74
C ARG A 61 -2.89 -0.52 -17.17
N ASP A 62 -3.13 0.75 -16.89
CA ASP A 62 -2.17 1.77 -16.44
C ASP A 62 -2.37 2.23 -14.97
N GLY A 63 -3.26 1.60 -14.19
CA GLY A 63 -3.51 1.98 -12.79
C GLY A 63 -2.39 1.55 -11.83
N PHE A 64 -2.10 2.36 -10.81
CA PHE A 64 -1.18 1.99 -9.74
C PHE A 64 -1.82 0.99 -8.77
N ARG A 65 -1.01 0.07 -8.27
CA ARG A 65 -1.31 -0.79 -7.13
C ARG A 65 -0.40 -0.45 -5.98
N TYR A 66 -0.89 -0.65 -4.76
CA TYR A 66 -0.12 -0.40 -3.56
C TYR A 66 0.01 -1.70 -2.78
N ARG A 67 1.25 -2.06 -2.47
CA ARG A 67 1.57 -3.09 -1.49
C ARG A 67 1.75 -2.43 -0.15
N ILE A 68 0.91 -2.81 0.81
CA ILE A 68 0.95 -2.30 2.18
C ILE A 68 1.36 -3.45 3.08
N ALA A 69 2.52 -3.32 3.72
CA ALA A 69 3.00 -4.24 4.73
C ALA A 69 2.87 -3.58 6.11
N ARG A 70 2.15 -4.24 7.01
CA ARG A 70 1.99 -3.83 8.41
C ARG A 70 2.85 -4.71 9.29
N ILE A 71 3.56 -4.11 10.23
CA ILE A 71 4.26 -4.80 11.31
C ILE A 71 3.59 -4.36 12.61
N VAL A 72 2.93 -5.28 13.32
CA VAL A 72 2.35 -5.04 14.66
C VAL A 72 2.74 -6.18 15.58
N ASP A 73 3.27 -5.84 16.75
CA ASP A 73 3.74 -6.82 17.75
C ASP A 73 4.68 -7.89 17.15
N GLY A 74 5.51 -7.50 16.17
CA GLY A 74 6.43 -8.38 15.46
C GLY A 74 5.79 -9.27 14.39
N GLN A 75 4.47 -9.23 14.23
CA GLN A 75 3.76 -9.92 13.15
C GLN A 75 3.69 -9.04 11.91
N ALA A 76 4.21 -9.57 10.80
CA ALA A 76 4.14 -8.93 9.50
C ALA A 76 2.94 -9.48 8.71
N ALA A 77 2.09 -8.58 8.20
CA ALA A 77 1.04 -8.90 7.24
C ALA A 77 1.17 -7.99 6.03
N THR A 78 0.97 -8.52 4.83
CA THR A 78 1.09 -7.76 3.58
C THR A 78 -0.17 -7.93 2.74
N ILE A 79 -0.68 -6.82 2.22
CA ILE A 79 -1.81 -6.78 1.29
C ILE A 79 -1.43 -6.01 0.04
N GLU A 80 -2.04 -6.35 -1.09
CA GLU A 80 -1.97 -5.57 -2.32
C GLU A 80 -3.37 -5.06 -2.65
N VAL A 81 -3.50 -3.74 -2.82
CA VAL A 81 -4.78 -3.06 -3.02
C VAL A 81 -4.69 -2.07 -4.19
N PRO A 82 -5.80 -1.76 -4.87
CA PRO A 82 -5.84 -0.67 -5.83
C PRO A 82 -5.64 0.67 -5.13
N GLU A 83 -5.08 1.65 -5.83
CA GLU A 83 -4.90 3.03 -5.33
C GLU A 83 -6.19 3.62 -4.72
N SER A 84 -7.35 3.36 -5.34
CA SER A 84 -8.65 3.84 -4.86
C SER A 84 -9.06 3.36 -3.46
N ALA A 85 -8.43 2.29 -2.96
CA ALA A 85 -8.68 1.74 -1.63
C ALA A 85 -7.67 2.24 -0.58
N VAL A 86 -6.63 2.95 -1.00
CA VAL A 86 -5.55 3.43 -0.13
C VAL A 86 -5.92 4.81 0.42
N PRO A 87 -5.81 5.07 1.73
CA PRO A 87 -5.97 6.41 2.27
C PRO A 87 -4.93 7.38 1.68
N GLN A 88 -5.32 8.62 1.42
CA GLN A 88 -4.46 9.63 0.80
C GLN A 88 -3.15 9.85 1.59
N THR A 89 -3.21 9.80 2.93
CA THR A 89 -2.04 9.89 3.81
C THR A 89 -0.96 8.85 3.49
N LEU A 90 -1.35 7.63 3.11
CA LEU A 90 -0.41 6.56 2.72
C LEU A 90 0.14 6.81 1.31
N ILE A 91 -0.68 7.34 0.40
CA ILE A 91 -0.26 7.72 -0.95
C ILE A 91 0.79 8.83 -0.88
N ASP A 92 0.54 9.88 -0.10
CA ASP A 92 1.41 11.05 0.07
C ASP A 92 2.73 10.70 0.78
N CYS A 93 2.75 9.62 1.55
CA CYS A 93 3.95 9.10 2.22
C CYS A 93 4.93 8.44 1.23
N VAL A 94 4.45 7.97 0.08
CA VAL A 94 5.27 7.26 -0.90
C VAL A 94 6.09 8.26 -1.72
N LYS A 95 7.40 8.05 -1.75
CA LYS A 95 8.36 8.85 -2.52
C LYS A 95 9.05 8.00 -3.56
N ASP A 96 9.36 8.61 -4.70
CA ASP A 96 10.14 7.99 -5.76
C ASP A 96 11.63 8.10 -5.42
N GLU A 97 12.32 6.96 -5.45
CA GLU A 97 13.75 6.81 -5.22
C GLU A 97 14.41 6.10 -6.40
N LEU A 98 15.62 6.55 -6.77
CA LEU A 98 16.46 5.87 -7.75
C LEU A 98 17.19 4.70 -7.08
N ILE A 99 17.22 3.55 -7.76
CA ILE A 99 17.90 2.32 -7.29
C ILE A 99 19.01 1.87 -8.24
#